data_AF-A0A955TKB1-F1
#
_entry.id   AF-A0A955TKB1-F1
#
_cell.length_a   1.000
_cell.length_b   1.000
_cell.length_c   1.000
_cell.angle_alpha   90.00
_cell.angle_beta   90.00
_cell.angle_gamma   90.00
#
_symmetry.space_group_name_H-M   'P 1'
#
loop_
_entity.id
_entity.type
_entity.pdbx_description
1 polymer ?
#
loop_
_entity_poly.entity_id
_entity_poly.type
_entity_poly.pdbx_seq_one_letter_code
_entity_poly.pdbx_strand_id
1 'polypeptide(L)'
;RLGLLDRMMLSESMNTMDLQGLVRFVKLVAMITFGLEGLGAVLLTLRFAVDLPWGTAAYYGIFHSISAFNNAGFALFSDSFKSFQTDWTINGIITILVIFGSIGFFVFEDLLGNLRGQRFRLQTHTKLVLVTTTLLIVGGTIGITILEWNNPATFQSASIGKKLTISYFHSVSRTAGFTSIDIVDMRDATLYFLLLLMAIGGSPGSMAGGLKTTTAAIVFLTILNMLRRDPDVEVFNRRIPQDLITRALCFTVLAIVMITGMTLLLDSTESQPFLFLMFEITSAMGIVGMSLGNGETLSLSALFTDFGKVMIMLSMLLGRFGPLMIGLFAVKTAVSKPYRYAKARVIIG
;
A
#
# COMPACT_ATOMS: atom_id res chain seq x y z
N ARG A 1 10.49 -13.20 -28.20
CA ARG A 1 9.14 -13.77 -28.46
C ARG A 1 8.73 -14.49 -27.17
N LEU A 2 7.62 -14.11 -26.54
CA LEU A 2 7.11 -14.80 -25.33
C LEU A 2 6.33 -16.06 -25.75
N GLY A 3 6.61 -17.20 -25.11
CA GLY A 3 5.97 -18.49 -25.38
C GLY A 3 4.52 -18.55 -24.91
N LEU A 4 3.79 -19.61 -25.29
CA LEU A 4 2.38 -19.77 -24.92
C LEU A 4 2.22 -20.04 -23.40
N LEU A 5 3.17 -20.77 -22.81
CA LEU A 5 3.23 -21.04 -21.36
C LEU A 5 3.47 -19.75 -20.55
N ASP A 6 4.42 -18.91 -20.95
CA ASP A 6 4.66 -17.61 -20.31
C ASP A 6 3.40 -16.74 -20.32
N ARG A 7 2.62 -16.80 -21.41
CA ARG A 7 1.38 -16.04 -21.57
C ARG A 7 0.24 -16.60 -20.72
N MET A 8 0.16 -17.92 -20.51
CA MET A 8 -0.84 -18.54 -19.64
C MET A 8 -0.56 -18.24 -18.16
N MET A 9 0.70 -18.33 -17.71
CA MET A 9 1.08 -17.97 -16.34
C MET A 9 0.83 -16.48 -16.04
N LEU A 10 1.04 -15.61 -17.02
CA LEU A 10 0.73 -14.18 -16.92
C LEU A 10 -0.78 -13.88 -16.96
N SER A 11 -1.58 -14.68 -17.68
CA SER A 11 -3.05 -14.56 -17.68
C SER A 11 -3.66 -14.99 -16.35
N GLU A 12 -3.09 -15.99 -15.68
CA GLU A 12 -3.59 -16.52 -14.41
C GLU A 12 -3.27 -15.57 -13.23
N SER A 13 -2.10 -14.92 -13.25
CA SER A 13 -1.76 -13.85 -12.31
C SER A 13 -2.56 -12.55 -12.54
N MET A 14 -3.08 -12.34 -13.75
CA MET A 14 -3.81 -11.13 -14.15
C MET A 14 -5.16 -11.49 -14.75
N ASN A 15 -6.06 -11.94 -13.87
CA ASN A 15 -7.40 -12.55 -14.01
C ASN A 15 -8.44 -11.92 -15.00
N THR A 16 -8.06 -11.18 -16.05
CA THR A 16 -9.01 -10.35 -16.84
C THR A 16 -8.69 -10.05 -18.33
N MET A 17 -7.66 -10.61 -19.00
CA MET A 17 -7.35 -10.17 -20.38
C MET A 17 -7.18 -11.26 -21.45
N ASP A 18 -7.74 -10.95 -22.64
CA ASP A 18 -7.52 -11.68 -23.89
C ASP A 18 -6.01 -11.70 -24.27
N LEU A 19 -5.54 -12.80 -24.87
CA LEU A 19 -4.11 -13.13 -25.05
C LEU A 19 -3.31 -12.05 -25.80
N GLN A 20 -3.96 -11.31 -26.70
CA GLN A 20 -3.34 -10.23 -27.47
C GLN A 20 -3.24 -8.92 -26.67
N GLY A 21 -4.19 -8.69 -25.75
CA GLY A 21 -4.18 -7.55 -24.83
C GLY A 21 -3.04 -7.64 -23.80
N LEU A 22 -2.70 -8.86 -23.37
CA LEU A 22 -1.64 -9.10 -22.39
C LEU A 22 -0.27 -8.56 -22.84
N VAL A 23 0.14 -8.81 -24.10
CA VAL A 23 1.44 -8.33 -24.60
C VAL A 23 1.49 -6.80 -24.64
N ARG A 24 0.38 -6.17 -25.03
CA ARG A 24 0.26 -4.70 -25.02
C ARG A 24 0.36 -4.15 -23.60
N PHE A 25 -0.28 -4.82 -22.65
CA PHE A 25 -0.24 -4.47 -21.24
C PHE A 25 1.17 -4.61 -20.66
N VAL A 26 1.88 -5.72 -20.91
CA VAL A 26 3.27 -5.92 -20.45
C VAL A 26 4.20 -4.84 -21.02
N LYS A 27 4.05 -4.47 -22.30
CA LYS A 27 4.80 -3.36 -22.89
C LYS A 27 4.50 -2.02 -22.23
N LEU A 28 3.24 -1.78 -21.88
CA LEU A 28 2.81 -0.58 -21.17
C LEU A 28 3.46 -0.52 -19.79
N VAL A 29 3.39 -1.61 -19.03
CA VAL A 29 4.04 -1.76 -17.71
C VAL A 29 5.52 -1.42 -17.82
N ALA A 30 6.25 -2.08 -18.72
CA ALA A 30 7.68 -1.85 -18.90
C ALA A 30 7.99 -0.39 -19.28
N MET A 31 7.23 0.20 -20.21
CA MET A 31 7.43 1.59 -20.64
C MET A 31 7.21 2.58 -19.49
N ILE A 32 6.16 2.38 -18.69
CA ILE A 32 5.86 3.25 -17.55
C ILE A 32 6.92 3.09 -16.46
N THR A 33 7.28 1.86 -16.11
CA THR A 33 8.28 1.57 -15.09
C THR A 33 9.63 2.20 -15.45
N PHE A 34 10.21 1.86 -16.60
CA PHE A 34 11.51 2.42 -17.01
C PHE A 34 11.45 3.93 -17.25
N GLY A 35 10.31 4.45 -17.71
CA GLY A 35 10.13 5.89 -17.93
C GLY A 35 10.11 6.67 -16.61
N LEU A 36 9.30 6.26 -15.64
CA LEU A 36 9.19 6.93 -14.35
C LEU A 36 10.43 6.71 -13.48
N GLU A 37 10.98 5.49 -13.44
CA GLU A 37 12.22 5.20 -12.72
C GLU A 37 13.40 5.98 -13.32
N GLY A 38 13.50 6.05 -14.65
CA GLY A 38 14.55 6.80 -15.33
C GLY A 38 14.46 8.31 -15.06
N LEU A 39 13.25 8.88 -15.16
CA LEU A 39 13.03 10.31 -14.86
C LEU A 39 13.31 10.61 -13.39
N GLY A 40 12.81 9.78 -12.48
CA GLY A 40 13.07 9.88 -11.04
C GLY A 40 14.55 9.78 -10.71
N ALA A 41 15.26 8.85 -11.36
CA ALA A 41 16.70 8.65 -11.17
C ALA A 41 17.49 9.88 -11.61
N VAL A 42 17.16 10.47 -12.76
CA VAL A 42 17.83 11.70 -13.24
C VAL A 42 17.59 12.86 -12.28
N LEU A 43 16.34 13.11 -11.88
CA LEU A 43 16.01 14.22 -10.98
C LEU A 43 16.66 14.06 -9.59
N LEU A 44 16.61 12.86 -9.01
CA LEU A 44 17.27 12.58 -7.73
C LEU A 44 18.79 12.70 -7.84
N THR A 45 19.40 12.20 -8.93
CA THR A 45 20.84 12.31 -9.18
C THR A 45 21.27 13.77 -9.24
N LEU A 46 20.54 14.61 -9.98
CA LEU A 46 20.85 16.04 -10.10
C LEU A 46 20.81 16.74 -8.74
N ARG A 47 19.83 16.41 -7.90
CA ARG A 47 19.72 16.98 -6.56
C ARG A 47 20.80 16.47 -5.62
N PHE A 48 21.10 15.17 -5.63
CA PHE A 48 22.15 14.58 -4.81
C PHE A 48 23.56 15.01 -5.24
N ALA A 49 23.77 15.34 -6.52
CA ALA A 49 25.06 15.81 -7.03
C ALA A 49 25.48 17.19 -6.48
N VAL A 50 24.55 17.91 -5.84
CA VAL A 50 24.86 19.15 -5.11
C VAL A 50 25.66 18.85 -3.84
N ASP A 51 25.35 17.75 -3.15
CA ASP A 51 25.91 17.41 -1.84
C ASP A 51 26.92 16.25 -1.92
N LEU A 52 26.87 15.43 -2.97
CA LEU A 52 27.67 14.21 -3.16
C LEU A 52 28.42 14.22 -4.50
N PRO A 53 29.56 13.49 -4.61
CA PRO A 53 30.23 13.28 -5.87
C PRO A 53 29.29 12.64 -6.91
N TRP A 54 29.43 13.05 -8.17
CA TRP A 54 28.55 12.62 -9.27
C TRP A 54 28.34 11.10 -9.38
N GLY A 55 29.40 10.29 -9.21
CA GLY A 55 29.28 8.83 -9.27
C GLY A 55 28.40 8.25 -8.16
N THR A 56 28.57 8.75 -6.93
CA THR A 56 27.77 8.34 -5.76
C THR A 56 26.35 8.89 -5.88
N ALA A 57 26.18 10.14 -6.31
CA ALA A 57 24.88 10.74 -6.54
C ALA A 57 24.05 9.97 -7.58
N ALA A 58 24.68 9.51 -8.67
CA ALA A 58 24.02 8.69 -9.69
C ALA A 58 23.57 7.34 -9.14
N TYR A 59 24.44 6.65 -8.38
CA TYR A 59 24.09 5.39 -7.73
C TYR A 59 22.90 5.56 -6.77
N TYR A 60 22.95 6.62 -5.94
CA TYR A 60 21.90 6.90 -4.97
C TYR A 60 20.59 7.32 -5.65
N GLY A 61 20.65 8.14 -6.69
CA GLY A 61 19.48 8.56 -7.46
C GLY A 61 18.78 7.38 -8.14
N ILE A 62 19.53 6.50 -8.80
CA ILE A 62 18.99 5.29 -9.44
C ILE A 62 18.36 4.36 -8.40
N PHE A 63 19.08 4.05 -7.32
CA PHE A 63 18.59 3.13 -6.30
C PHE A 63 17.30 3.61 -5.63
N HIS A 64 17.28 4.87 -5.17
CA HIS A 64 16.10 5.41 -4.49
C HIS A 64 14.92 5.60 -5.44
N SER A 65 15.15 5.87 -6.73
CA SER A 65 14.07 5.93 -7.73
C SER A 65 13.39 4.58 -7.91
N ILE A 66 14.17 3.50 -8.10
CA ILE A 66 13.65 2.13 -8.24
C ILE A 66 12.95 1.70 -6.94
N SER A 67 13.55 1.98 -5.79
CA SER A 67 12.98 1.65 -4.48
C SER A 67 11.65 2.38 -4.24
N ALA A 68 11.58 3.68 -4.56
CA ALA A 68 10.37 4.48 -4.37
C ALA A 68 9.25 4.08 -5.33
N PHE A 69 9.53 3.90 -6.61
CA PHE A 69 8.52 3.49 -7.59
C PHE A 69 7.97 2.09 -7.32
N ASN A 70 8.82 1.17 -6.84
CA ASN A 70 8.41 -0.18 -6.51
C ASN A 70 7.89 -0.32 -5.07
N ASN A 71 7.74 0.78 -4.33
CA ASN A 71 7.21 0.77 -2.98
C ASN A 71 8.02 -0.14 -2.02
N ALA A 72 9.34 -0.21 -2.20
CA ALA A 72 10.19 -1.18 -1.52
C ALA A 72 10.68 -0.71 -0.15
N GLY A 73 10.84 0.60 0.06
CA GLY A 73 11.25 1.19 1.34
C GLY A 73 12.70 1.03 1.72
N PHE A 74 13.52 0.45 0.85
CA PHE A 74 14.96 0.41 1.04
C PHE A 74 15.58 1.77 0.72
N ALA A 75 16.29 2.35 1.69
CA ALA A 75 17.12 3.53 1.52
C ALA A 75 18.59 3.14 1.72
N LEU A 76 19.50 3.79 0.97
CA LEU A 76 20.94 3.62 1.19
C LEU A 76 21.46 4.43 2.38
N PHE A 77 20.71 5.45 2.78
CA PHE A 77 21.01 6.24 3.97
C PHE A 77 20.60 5.48 5.24
N SER A 78 21.44 5.52 6.27
CA SER A 78 21.18 4.86 7.56
C SER A 78 19.98 5.46 8.31
N ASP A 79 19.63 6.71 8.01
CA ASP A 79 18.53 7.46 8.61
C ASP A 79 17.32 7.59 7.66
N SER A 80 17.24 6.75 6.62
CA SER A 80 16.22 6.82 5.58
C SER A 80 16.19 8.21 4.90
N PHE A 81 15.15 9.02 5.10
CA PHE A 81 15.05 10.38 4.57
C PHE A 81 14.98 11.44 5.66
N LYS A 82 15.36 11.10 6.90
CA LYS A 82 15.33 12.03 8.04
C LYS A 82 16.22 13.26 7.81
N SER A 83 17.42 13.08 7.26
CA SER A 83 18.30 14.20 6.88
C SER A 83 17.69 15.13 5.82
N PHE A 84 16.72 14.65 5.04
CA PHE A 84 16.05 15.38 3.96
C PHE A 84 14.61 15.83 4.31
N GLN A 85 14.25 15.81 5.60
CA GLN A 85 12.91 16.16 6.11
C GLN A 85 12.34 17.51 5.60
N THR A 86 13.19 18.49 5.28
CA THR A 86 12.77 19.81 4.76
C THR A 86 13.07 20.00 3.27
N ASP A 87 13.69 19.03 2.60
CA ASP A 87 13.98 19.12 1.19
C ASP A 87 12.75 18.76 0.36
N TRP A 88 12.04 19.80 -0.09
CA TRP A 88 10.85 19.67 -0.94
C TRP A 88 11.12 18.96 -2.26
N THR A 89 12.35 19.03 -2.78
CA THR A 89 12.71 18.42 -4.05
C THR A 89 12.75 16.90 -3.90
N ILE A 90 13.50 16.41 -2.90
CA ILE A 90 13.65 14.97 -2.65
C ILE A 90 12.31 14.39 -2.21
N ASN A 91 11.65 15.02 -1.23
CA ASN A 91 10.35 14.54 -0.72
C ASN A 91 9.28 14.57 -1.83
N GLY A 92 9.29 15.59 -2.69
CA GLY A 92 8.40 15.67 -3.83
C GLY A 92 8.62 14.53 -4.83
N ILE A 93 9.87 14.28 -5.23
CA ILE A 93 10.20 13.22 -6.19
C ILE A 93 9.85 11.84 -5.61
N ILE A 94 10.26 11.55 -4.38
CA ILE A 94 9.98 10.26 -3.71
C ILE A 94 8.47 10.04 -3.59
N THR A 95 7.72 11.03 -3.08
CA THR A 95 6.28 10.86 -2.88
C THR A 95 5.53 10.69 -4.20
N ILE A 96 5.92 11.39 -5.27
CA ILE A 96 5.33 11.21 -6.61
C ILE A 96 5.60 9.80 -7.13
N LEU A 97 6.83 9.30 -7.01
CA LEU A 97 7.18 7.94 -7.44
C LEU A 97 6.39 6.89 -6.67
N VAL A 98 6.27 7.04 -5.34
CA VAL A 98 5.48 6.14 -4.48
C VAL A 98 4.01 6.16 -4.85
N ILE A 99 3.42 7.34 -5.09
CA ILE A 99 2.02 7.48 -5.49
C ILE A 99 1.79 6.77 -6.83
N PHE A 100 2.65 7.02 -7.82
CA PHE A 100 2.55 6.36 -9.12
C PHE A 100 2.77 4.85 -9.06
N GLY A 101 3.70 4.38 -8.23
CA GLY A 101 3.90 2.96 -7.92
C GLY A 101 2.67 2.29 -7.29
N SER A 102 1.89 3.07 -6.53
CA SER A 102 0.73 2.59 -5.75
C SER A 102 -0.61 2.61 -6.47
N ILE A 103 -0.79 3.45 -7.50
CA ILE A 103 -2.09 3.66 -8.19
C ILE A 103 -2.45 2.50 -9.15
N GLY A 104 -1.46 1.77 -9.64
CA GLY A 104 -1.64 0.55 -10.45
C GLY A 104 -1.75 0.79 -11.96
N PHE A 105 -1.31 -0.20 -12.74
CA PHE A 105 -1.13 -0.08 -14.19
C PHE A 105 -2.43 0.08 -14.99
N PHE A 106 -3.55 -0.44 -14.49
CA PHE A 106 -4.87 -0.26 -15.14
C PHE A 106 -5.30 1.21 -15.19
N VAL A 107 -4.93 1.98 -14.16
CA VAL A 107 -5.22 3.42 -14.10
C VAL A 107 -4.39 4.17 -15.14
N PHE A 108 -3.11 3.82 -15.28
CA PHE A 108 -2.27 4.42 -16.31
C PHE A 108 -2.77 4.13 -17.72
N GLU A 109 -3.20 2.90 -17.99
CA GLU A 109 -3.77 2.53 -19.29
C GLU A 109 -4.99 3.40 -19.62
N ASP A 110 -5.89 3.58 -18.65
CA ASP A 110 -7.10 4.36 -18.82
C ASP A 110 -6.83 5.85 -18.97
N LEU A 111 -5.91 6.41 -18.18
CA LEU A 111 -5.46 7.80 -18.27
C LEU A 111 -4.81 8.09 -19.62
N LEU A 112 -3.88 7.24 -20.07
CA LEU A 112 -3.21 7.40 -21.37
C LEU A 112 -4.19 7.24 -22.53
N GLY A 113 -5.16 6.33 -22.43
CA GLY A 113 -6.23 6.19 -23.41
C GLY A 113 -7.10 7.43 -23.51
N ASN A 114 -7.40 8.07 -22.38
CA ASN A 114 -8.17 9.32 -22.33
C ASN A 114 -7.37 10.49 -22.93
N LEU A 115 -6.12 10.67 -22.51
CA LEU A 115 -5.22 11.73 -23.03
C LEU A 115 -4.99 11.63 -24.54
N ARG A 116 -4.98 10.41 -25.10
CA ARG A 116 -4.86 10.17 -26.55
C ARG A 116 -6.17 10.36 -27.32
N GLY A 117 -7.24 10.81 -26.67
CA GLY A 117 -8.57 10.97 -27.27
C GLY A 117 -9.28 9.66 -27.59
N GLN A 118 -8.78 8.51 -27.13
CA GLN A 118 -9.38 7.20 -27.40
C GLN A 118 -10.57 6.92 -26.46
N ARG A 119 -10.67 7.66 -25.35
CA ARG A 119 -11.77 7.56 -24.37
C ARG A 119 -12.17 8.94 -23.87
N PHE A 120 -13.47 9.23 -23.83
CA PHE A 120 -13.99 10.51 -23.35
C PHE A 120 -14.31 10.53 -21.84
N ARG A 121 -14.31 9.37 -21.17
CA ARG A 121 -14.63 9.24 -19.75
C ARG A 121 -13.75 8.17 -19.10
N LEU A 122 -13.23 8.49 -17.91
CA LEU A 122 -12.49 7.53 -17.08
C LEU A 122 -13.40 6.39 -16.62
N GLN A 123 -12.83 5.19 -16.52
CA GLN A 123 -13.48 4.01 -15.97
C GLN A 123 -13.80 4.19 -14.48
N THR A 124 -14.85 3.53 -14.03
CA THR A 124 -15.27 3.55 -12.60
C THR A 124 -14.15 3.09 -11.68
N HIS A 125 -13.37 2.09 -12.10
CA HIS A 125 -12.19 1.62 -11.36
C HIS A 125 -11.15 2.73 -11.18
N THR A 126 -10.75 3.39 -12.27
CA THR A 126 -9.79 4.51 -12.24
C THR A 126 -10.26 5.65 -11.34
N LYS A 127 -11.53 6.06 -11.47
CA LYS A 127 -12.09 7.11 -10.62
C LYS A 127 -12.09 6.70 -9.14
N LEU A 128 -12.46 5.46 -8.85
CA LEU A 128 -12.51 4.95 -7.48
C LEU A 128 -11.11 4.91 -6.86
N VAL A 129 -10.11 4.46 -7.61
CA VAL A 129 -8.71 4.44 -7.17
C VAL A 129 -8.21 5.85 -6.90
N LEU A 130 -8.38 6.78 -7.84
CA LEU A 130 -7.88 8.15 -7.67
C LEU A 130 -8.54 8.84 -6.46
N VAL A 131 -9.86 8.74 -6.33
CA VAL A 131 -10.58 9.33 -5.18
C VAL A 131 -10.15 8.71 -3.87
N THR A 132 -10.03 7.38 -3.78
CA THR A 132 -9.68 6.71 -2.53
C THR A 132 -8.23 6.97 -2.13
N THR A 133 -7.28 6.95 -3.08
CA THR A 133 -5.89 7.33 -2.83
C THR A 133 -5.77 8.79 -2.36
N THR A 134 -6.46 9.73 -3.01
CA THR A 134 -6.47 11.13 -2.57
C THR A 134 -7.06 11.28 -1.17
N LEU A 135 -8.18 10.61 -0.87
CA LEU A 135 -8.78 10.67 0.47
C LEU A 135 -7.86 10.09 1.55
N LEU A 136 -7.16 8.99 1.25
CA LEU A 136 -6.21 8.38 2.19
C LEU A 136 -4.98 9.27 2.43
N ILE A 137 -4.46 9.93 1.39
CA ILE A 137 -3.32 10.85 1.52
C ILE A 137 -3.73 12.12 2.26
N VAL A 138 -4.84 12.74 1.90
CA VAL A 138 -5.32 13.97 2.55
C VAL A 138 -5.76 13.68 3.98
N GLY A 139 -6.56 12.64 4.18
CA GLY A 139 -7.01 12.21 5.50
C GLY A 139 -5.86 11.78 6.40
N GLY A 140 -4.87 11.07 5.86
CA GLY A 140 -3.67 10.69 6.60
C GLY A 140 -2.81 11.89 6.97
N THR A 141 -2.59 12.82 6.04
CA THR A 141 -1.86 14.07 6.31
C THR A 141 -2.52 14.87 7.43
N ILE A 142 -3.84 15.07 7.36
CA ILE A 142 -4.61 15.79 8.37
C ILE A 142 -4.55 15.05 9.72
N GLY A 143 -4.81 13.74 9.72
CA GLY A 143 -4.82 12.93 10.94
C GLY A 143 -3.47 12.93 11.67
N ILE A 144 -2.37 12.71 10.94
CA ILE A 144 -1.01 12.76 11.51
C ILE A 144 -0.73 14.17 12.04
N THR A 145 -1.07 15.22 11.28
CA THR A 145 -0.83 16.61 11.70
C THR A 145 -1.55 16.94 13.02
N ILE A 146 -2.81 16.53 13.16
CA ILE A 146 -3.63 16.80 14.36
C ILE A 146 -3.09 16.02 15.56
N LEU A 147 -2.80 14.72 15.39
CA LEU A 147 -2.38 13.86 16.49
C LEU A 147 -0.98 14.25 17.02
N GLU A 148 -0.07 14.65 16.13
CA GLU A 148 1.29 15.03 16.48
C GLU A 148 1.46 16.52 16.80
N TRP A 149 0.45 17.36 16.62
CA TRP A 149 0.59 18.83 16.65
C TRP A 149 1.39 19.38 17.86
N ASN A 150 1.11 18.78 19.03
CA ASN A 150 1.67 19.13 20.34
C ASN A 150 2.70 18.11 20.86
N ASN A 151 3.23 17.22 20.02
CA ASN A 151 4.26 16.28 20.46
C ASN A 151 5.63 16.98 20.58
N PRO A 152 6.22 17.07 21.80
CA PRO A 152 7.55 17.65 22.00
C PRO A 152 8.66 17.00 21.18
N ALA A 153 8.59 15.68 21.01
CA ALA A 153 9.65 14.91 20.39
C ALA A 153 9.71 15.09 18.85
N THR A 154 8.58 15.43 18.22
CA THR A 154 8.47 15.48 16.76
C THR A 154 8.16 16.90 16.24
N PHE A 155 6.99 17.44 16.57
CA PHE A 155 6.42 18.62 15.89
C PHE A 155 6.48 19.90 16.72
N GLN A 156 6.60 19.85 18.05
CA GLN A 156 6.45 21.06 18.86
C GLN A 156 7.44 22.17 18.48
N SER A 157 8.68 21.81 18.13
CA SER A 157 9.73 22.75 17.69
C SER A 157 9.71 23.05 16.19
N ALA A 158 8.89 22.36 15.40
CA ALA A 158 8.84 22.47 13.95
C ALA A 158 7.91 23.61 13.48
N SER A 159 8.31 24.29 12.41
CA SER A 159 7.44 25.27 11.73
C SER A 159 6.22 24.58 11.10
N ILE A 160 5.13 25.33 10.89
CA ILE A 160 3.88 24.80 10.33
C ILE A 160 4.13 24.13 8.97
N GLY A 161 4.95 24.75 8.11
CA GLY A 161 5.33 24.17 6.82
C GLY A 161 6.01 22.82 6.97
N LYS A 162 6.96 22.70 7.91
CA LYS A 162 7.67 21.44 8.19
C LYS A 162 6.74 20.35 8.72
N LYS A 163 5.80 20.70 9.62
CA LYS A 163 4.78 19.76 10.11
C LYS A 163 3.99 19.15 8.94
N LEU A 164 3.53 20.00 8.02
CA LEU A 164 2.77 19.56 6.85
C LEU A 164 3.60 18.68 5.91
N THR A 165 4.86 19.02 5.65
CA THR A 165 5.75 18.18 4.82
C THR A 165 5.93 16.79 5.42
N ILE A 166 6.21 16.70 6.72
CA ILE A 166 6.42 15.43 7.41
C ILE A 166 5.13 14.60 7.42
N SER A 167 3.99 15.21 7.78
CA SER A 167 2.70 14.52 7.78
C SER A 167 2.30 14.03 6.40
N TYR A 168 2.52 14.83 5.36
CA TYR A 168 2.27 14.44 3.96
C TYR A 168 3.18 13.27 3.56
N PHE A 169 4.47 13.37 3.86
CA PHE A 169 5.44 12.32 3.54
C PHE A 169 5.07 10.99 4.18
N HIS A 170 4.78 10.96 5.48
CA HIS A 170 4.36 9.74 6.18
C HIS A 170 3.01 9.21 5.69
N SER A 171 2.08 10.10 5.34
CA SER A 171 0.80 9.69 4.76
C SER A 171 0.95 9.02 3.39
N VAL A 172 1.92 9.44 2.57
CA VAL A 172 2.24 8.79 1.29
C VAL A 172 3.07 7.52 1.52
N SER A 173 4.03 7.58 2.44
CA SER A 173 4.96 6.50 2.76
C SER A 173 4.29 5.28 3.43
N ARG A 174 3.00 5.37 3.77
CA ARG A 174 2.18 4.24 4.27
C ARG A 174 2.22 2.99 3.38
N THR A 175 2.66 3.09 2.13
CA THR A 175 2.85 1.96 1.22
C THR A 175 4.30 1.76 0.79
N ALA A 176 5.24 2.57 1.26
CA ALA A 176 6.62 2.57 0.78
C ALA A 176 7.70 2.59 1.86
N GLY A 177 7.38 2.69 3.15
CA GLY A 177 8.36 2.35 4.18
C GLY A 177 9.35 3.44 4.58
N PHE A 178 9.53 4.47 3.75
CA PHE A 178 10.43 5.57 4.04
C PHE A 178 10.00 6.39 5.26
N THR A 179 10.98 6.83 6.04
CA THR A 179 10.75 7.62 7.24
C THR A 179 11.46 8.97 7.14
N SER A 180 10.77 10.04 7.51
CA SER A 180 11.32 11.41 7.53
C SER A 180 11.57 11.92 8.96
N ILE A 181 11.05 11.21 9.96
CA ILE A 181 11.33 11.36 11.38
C ILE A 181 11.38 9.97 12.02
N ASP A 182 11.91 9.90 13.24
CA ASP A 182 11.90 8.65 14.00
C ASP A 182 10.46 8.34 14.40
N ILE A 183 9.92 7.24 13.87
CA ILE A 183 8.53 6.86 14.11
C ILE A 183 8.32 6.43 15.57
N VAL A 184 9.37 5.96 16.23
CA VAL A 184 9.38 5.57 17.65
C VAL A 184 8.99 6.74 18.58
N ASP A 185 9.31 7.97 18.17
CA ASP A 185 9.01 9.18 18.95
C ASP A 185 7.59 9.72 18.72
N MET A 186 6.82 9.11 17.82
CA MET A 186 5.42 9.45 17.61
C MET A 186 4.55 8.96 18.77
N ARG A 187 3.43 9.64 19.01
CA ARG A 187 2.45 9.21 20.02
C ARG A 187 1.81 7.88 19.61
N ASP A 188 1.46 7.06 20.59
CA ASP A 188 0.74 5.79 20.38
C ASP A 188 -0.53 5.97 19.51
N ALA A 189 -1.25 7.07 19.68
CA ALA A 189 -2.43 7.39 18.87
C ALA A 189 -2.08 7.58 17.38
N THR A 190 -0.94 8.21 17.08
CA THR A 190 -0.43 8.42 15.72
C THR A 190 0.08 7.10 15.13
N LEU A 191 0.77 6.28 15.93
CA LEU A 191 1.19 4.93 15.53
C LEU A 191 0.00 4.04 15.18
N TYR A 192 -1.04 4.08 16.03
CA TYR A 192 -2.28 3.37 15.77
C TYR A 192 -2.98 3.87 14.51
N PHE A 193 -3.04 5.18 14.30
CA PHE A 193 -3.59 5.74 13.08
C PHE A 193 -2.80 5.35 11.83
N LEU A 194 -1.47 5.37 11.90
CA LEU A 194 -0.58 4.91 10.82
C LEU A 194 -0.78 3.43 10.51
N LEU A 195 -0.94 2.56 11.50
CA LEU A 195 -1.18 1.14 11.23
C LEU A 195 -2.50 0.90 10.48
N LEU A 196 -3.56 1.64 10.81
CA LEU A 196 -4.82 1.57 10.04
C LEU A 196 -4.62 2.02 8.59
N LEU A 197 -3.83 3.08 8.38
CA LEU A 197 -3.48 3.56 7.04
C LEU A 197 -2.61 2.58 6.26
N MET A 198 -1.68 1.88 6.92
CA MET A 198 -0.78 0.88 6.33
C MET A 198 -1.53 -0.41 5.97
N ALA A 199 -2.51 -0.81 6.77
CA ALA A 199 -3.34 -1.98 6.49
C ALA A 199 -4.03 -1.84 5.12
N ILE A 200 -4.45 -0.62 4.77
CA ILE A 200 -4.95 -0.28 3.43
C ILE A 200 -3.74 0.02 2.53
N GLY A 201 -3.33 -0.92 1.70
CA GLY A 201 -2.17 -0.76 0.82
C GLY A 201 -2.45 0.05 -0.46
N GLY A 202 -1.84 -0.39 -1.56
CA GLY A 202 -2.03 0.19 -2.89
C GLY A 202 -3.22 -0.38 -3.65
N SER A 203 -3.39 0.07 -4.89
CA SER A 203 -4.49 -0.33 -5.76
C SER A 203 -4.22 -1.66 -6.47
N PRO A 204 -5.24 -2.33 -7.04
CA PRO A 204 -5.02 -3.53 -7.85
C PRO A 204 -4.11 -3.26 -9.05
N GLY A 205 -3.21 -4.21 -9.35
CA GLY A 205 -2.21 -4.05 -10.42
C GLY A 205 -1.14 -2.99 -10.12
N SER A 206 -0.91 -2.66 -8.84
CA SER A 206 0.20 -1.81 -8.37
C SER A 206 1.35 -2.64 -7.79
N MET A 207 2.46 -1.97 -7.47
CA MET A 207 3.62 -2.61 -6.85
C MET A 207 3.47 -2.79 -5.33
N ALA A 208 2.53 -2.06 -4.70
CA ALA A 208 2.32 -2.09 -3.27
C ALA A 208 1.48 -3.30 -2.79
N GLY A 209 1.80 -3.78 -1.58
CA GLY A 209 1.14 -4.90 -0.91
C GLY A 209 -0.17 -4.53 -0.20
N GLY A 210 -0.60 -5.38 0.73
CA GLY A 210 -1.69 -5.09 1.68
C GLY A 210 -3.12 -5.19 1.11
N LEU A 211 -4.09 -4.78 1.94
CA LEU A 211 -5.50 -4.73 1.55
C LEU A 211 -5.69 -3.65 0.50
N LYS A 212 -6.17 -4.03 -0.69
CA LYS A 212 -6.25 -3.08 -1.81
C LYS A 212 -7.17 -1.90 -1.50
N THR A 213 -6.81 -0.71 -1.97
CA THR A 213 -7.61 0.53 -1.82
C THR A 213 -9.06 0.35 -2.25
N THR A 214 -9.28 -0.34 -3.37
CA THR A 214 -10.63 -0.63 -3.88
C THR A 214 -11.42 -1.55 -2.97
N THR A 215 -10.77 -2.50 -2.31
CA THR A 215 -11.40 -3.39 -1.33
C THR A 215 -11.91 -2.59 -0.13
N ALA A 216 -11.04 -1.76 0.43
CA ALA A 216 -11.41 -0.87 1.54
C ALA A 216 -12.55 0.08 1.15
N ALA A 217 -12.50 0.65 -0.05
CA ALA A 217 -13.54 1.53 -0.57
C ALA A 217 -14.89 0.83 -0.71
N ILE A 218 -14.92 -0.38 -1.26
CA ILE A 218 -16.15 -1.16 -1.41
C ILE A 218 -16.76 -1.46 -0.04
N VAL A 219 -15.97 -1.91 0.94
CA VAL A 219 -16.45 -2.19 2.30
C VAL A 219 -17.03 -0.93 2.94
N PHE A 220 -16.33 0.19 2.84
CA PHE A 220 -16.81 1.47 3.38
C PHE A 220 -18.12 1.92 2.73
N LEU A 221 -18.22 1.81 1.40
CA LEU A 221 -19.44 2.15 0.66
C LEU A 221 -20.60 1.21 1.00
N THR A 222 -20.35 -0.07 1.21
CA THR A 222 -21.36 -1.03 1.67
C THR A 222 -21.92 -0.61 3.03
N ILE A 223 -21.07 -0.22 3.98
CA ILE A 223 -21.51 0.27 5.30
C ILE A 223 -22.36 1.54 5.14
N LEU A 224 -21.90 2.52 4.36
CA LEU A 224 -22.63 3.76 4.14
C LEU A 224 -24.00 3.53 3.50
N ASN A 225 -24.10 2.66 2.51
CA ASN A 225 -25.38 2.38 1.85
C ASN A 225 -26.33 1.58 2.74
N MET A 226 -25.80 0.68 3.58
CA MET A 226 -26.60 0.00 4.60
C MET A 226 -27.18 1.00 5.61
N LEU A 227 -26.41 2.00 6.05
CA LEU A 227 -26.92 3.09 6.91
C LEU A 227 -27.98 3.95 6.23
N ARG A 228 -27.86 4.15 4.90
CA ARG A 228 -28.84 4.87 4.07
C ARG A 228 -30.06 4.02 3.70
N ARG A 229 -30.05 2.71 4.01
CA ARG A 229 -31.07 1.73 3.63
C ARG A 229 -31.25 1.60 2.11
N ASP A 230 -30.19 1.84 1.35
CA ASP A 230 -30.16 1.62 -0.08
C ASP A 230 -29.85 0.13 -0.36
N PRO A 231 -30.69 -0.60 -1.12
CA PRO A 231 -30.44 -2.01 -1.41
C PRO A 231 -29.20 -2.25 -2.29
N ASP A 232 -28.79 -1.27 -3.10
CA ASP A 232 -27.73 -1.46 -4.09
C ASP A 232 -26.52 -0.57 -3.78
N VAL A 233 -25.32 -1.18 -3.81
CA VAL A 233 -24.08 -0.39 -3.65
C VAL A 233 -23.69 0.24 -4.97
N GLU A 234 -23.86 1.55 -5.07
CA GLU A 234 -23.55 2.31 -6.29
C GLU A 234 -22.39 3.28 -6.12
N VAL A 235 -21.59 3.43 -7.18
CA VAL A 235 -20.48 4.39 -7.26
C VAL A 235 -20.42 4.98 -8.66
N PHE A 236 -20.36 6.31 -8.77
CA PHE A 236 -20.32 7.04 -10.04
C PHE A 236 -21.42 6.60 -11.02
N ASN A 237 -22.64 6.42 -10.50
CA ASN A 237 -23.83 5.95 -11.23
C ASN A 237 -23.64 4.54 -11.84
N ARG A 238 -22.88 3.67 -11.18
CA ARG A 238 -22.75 2.25 -11.53
C ARG A 238 -22.89 1.38 -10.29
N ARG A 239 -23.70 0.33 -10.42
CA ARG A 239 -23.89 -0.68 -9.38
C ARG A 239 -22.69 -1.63 -9.29
N ILE A 240 -22.29 -1.94 -8.06
CA ILE A 240 -21.26 -2.93 -7.75
C ILE A 240 -21.92 -4.31 -7.62
N PRO A 241 -21.44 -5.33 -8.36
CA PRO A 241 -21.89 -6.71 -8.20
C PRO A 241 -21.76 -7.25 -6.77
N GLN A 242 -22.77 -8.01 -6.30
CA GLN A 242 -22.79 -8.62 -4.96
C GLN A 242 -21.57 -9.50 -4.69
N ASP A 243 -21.08 -10.22 -5.70
CA ASP A 243 -19.92 -11.09 -5.56
C ASP A 243 -18.65 -10.32 -5.23
N LEU A 244 -18.49 -9.10 -5.76
CA LEU A 244 -17.35 -8.24 -5.43
C LEU A 244 -17.44 -7.71 -4.00
N ILE A 245 -18.65 -7.40 -3.51
CA ILE A 245 -18.88 -6.98 -2.13
C ILE A 245 -18.50 -8.12 -1.17
N THR A 246 -19.01 -9.33 -1.42
CA THR A 246 -18.72 -10.51 -0.59
C THR A 246 -17.22 -10.83 -0.57
N ARG A 247 -16.54 -10.77 -1.73
CA ARG A 247 -15.08 -10.95 -1.81
C ARG A 247 -14.33 -9.88 -1.04
N ALA A 248 -14.74 -8.61 -1.16
CA ALA A 248 -14.11 -7.51 -0.45
C ALA A 248 -14.22 -7.65 1.09
N LEU A 249 -15.40 -8.03 1.59
CA LEU A 249 -15.61 -8.35 3.00
C LEU A 249 -14.75 -9.52 3.46
N CYS A 250 -14.71 -10.62 2.68
CA CYS A 250 -13.89 -11.78 2.98
C CYS A 250 -12.40 -11.41 3.12
N PHE A 251 -11.84 -10.66 2.18
CA PHE A 251 -10.44 -10.21 2.25
C PHE A 251 -10.17 -9.31 3.45
N THR A 252 -11.12 -8.45 3.80
CA THR A 252 -10.98 -7.55 4.95
C THR A 252 -10.99 -8.32 6.26
N VAL A 253 -11.94 -9.24 6.45
CA VAL A 253 -12.01 -10.09 7.65
C VAL A 253 -10.78 -10.98 7.76
N LEU A 254 -10.36 -11.59 6.66
CA LEU A 254 -9.20 -12.47 6.64
C LEU A 254 -7.89 -11.71 6.97
N ALA A 255 -7.74 -10.47 6.49
CA ALA A 255 -6.63 -9.60 6.87
C ALA A 255 -6.65 -9.26 8.37
N ILE A 256 -7.80 -8.89 8.93
CA ILE A 256 -7.93 -8.59 10.37
C ILE A 256 -7.58 -9.80 11.23
N VAL A 257 -8.10 -10.98 10.88
CA VAL A 257 -7.82 -12.24 11.59
C VAL A 257 -6.33 -12.59 11.53
N MET A 258 -5.69 -12.46 10.36
CA MET A 258 -4.26 -12.73 10.23
C MET A 258 -3.40 -11.73 11.01
N ILE A 259 -3.64 -10.43 10.87
CA ILE A 259 -2.88 -9.40 11.62
C ILE A 259 -3.01 -9.64 13.12
N THR A 260 -4.23 -9.84 13.61
CA THR A 260 -4.50 -10.05 15.04
C THR A 260 -3.89 -11.37 15.52
N GLY A 261 -4.10 -12.46 14.79
CA GLY A 261 -3.59 -13.78 15.15
C GLY A 261 -2.06 -13.84 15.19
N MET A 262 -1.39 -13.25 14.20
CA MET A 262 0.07 -13.18 14.17
C MET A 262 0.64 -12.26 15.25
N THR A 263 -0.04 -11.16 15.55
CA THR A 263 0.35 -10.26 16.66
C THR A 263 0.27 -11.00 18.00
N LEU A 264 -0.82 -11.72 18.27
CA LEU A 264 -0.98 -12.50 19.52
C LEU A 264 0.08 -13.61 19.66
N LEU A 265 0.45 -14.25 18.56
CA LEU A 265 1.52 -15.25 18.57
C LEU A 265 2.87 -14.60 18.89
N LEU A 266 3.20 -13.45 18.27
CA LEU A 266 4.43 -12.73 18.59
C LEU A 266 4.45 -12.21 20.03
N ASP A 267 3.32 -11.71 20.54
CA ASP A 267 3.19 -11.20 21.91
C ASP A 267 3.46 -12.30 22.95
N SER A 268 3.17 -13.56 22.61
CA SER A 268 3.49 -14.70 23.48
C SER A 268 4.99 -15.08 23.48
N THR A 269 5.75 -14.66 22.47
CA THR A 269 7.16 -15.05 22.29
C THR A 269 8.15 -13.91 22.49
N GLU A 270 7.74 -12.67 22.21
CA GLU A 270 8.59 -11.48 22.21
C GLU A 270 8.17 -10.53 23.35
N SER A 271 9.15 -10.02 24.10
CA SER A 271 8.90 -9.09 25.21
C SER A 271 8.89 -7.63 24.71
N GLN A 272 7.92 -7.28 23.87
CA GLN A 272 7.74 -5.92 23.34
C GLN A 272 6.31 -5.42 23.57
N PRO A 273 6.06 -4.09 23.54
CA PRO A 273 4.70 -3.57 23.66
C PRO A 273 3.79 -4.10 22.55
N PHE A 274 2.56 -4.49 22.90
CA PHE A 274 1.58 -5.04 21.96
C PHE A 274 1.37 -4.15 20.71
N LEU A 275 1.30 -2.83 20.90
CA LEU A 275 1.14 -1.88 19.79
C LEU A 275 2.32 -1.95 18.81
N PHE A 276 3.54 -2.18 19.31
CA PHE A 276 4.75 -2.23 18.50
C PHE A 276 4.78 -3.50 17.67
N LEU A 277 4.42 -4.64 18.28
CA LEU A 277 4.26 -5.92 17.59
C LEU A 277 3.16 -5.84 16.52
N MET A 278 2.02 -5.22 16.85
CA MET A 278 0.92 -5.01 15.91
C MET A 278 1.35 -4.13 14.72
N PHE A 279 2.17 -3.11 14.96
CA PHE A 279 2.71 -2.24 13.93
C PHE A 279 3.65 -3.01 13.00
N GLU A 280 4.59 -3.80 13.53
CA GLU A 280 5.51 -4.64 12.74
C GLU A 280 4.75 -5.64 11.86
N ILE A 281 3.78 -6.38 12.43
CA ILE A 281 2.96 -7.34 11.68
C ILE A 281 2.14 -6.63 10.59
N THR A 282 1.53 -5.49 10.91
CA THR A 282 0.72 -4.74 9.95
C THR A 282 1.59 -4.20 8.82
N SER A 283 2.78 -3.68 9.13
CA SER A 283 3.76 -3.24 8.14
C SER A 283 4.25 -4.40 7.27
N ALA A 284 4.55 -5.55 7.86
CA ALA A 284 4.96 -6.75 7.15
C ALA A 284 3.86 -7.26 6.21
N MET A 285 2.62 -7.41 6.69
CA MET A 285 1.47 -7.81 5.87
C MET A 285 1.10 -6.78 4.80
N GLY A 286 1.28 -5.48 5.08
CA GLY A 286 1.12 -4.41 4.10
C GLY A 286 2.25 -4.33 3.08
N ILE A 287 3.39 -4.98 3.37
CA ILE A 287 4.68 -4.80 2.69
C ILE A 287 5.03 -3.31 2.62
N VAL A 288 4.89 -2.65 3.76
CA VAL A 288 5.17 -1.24 3.88
C VAL A 288 6.65 -1.04 4.14
N GLY A 289 7.22 -1.76 5.09
CA GLY A 289 8.64 -1.68 5.44
C GLY A 289 8.97 -0.62 6.50
N MET A 290 7.96 0.08 7.05
CA MET A 290 8.16 0.89 8.26
C MET A 290 8.34 -0.04 9.46
N SER A 291 9.32 0.26 10.31
CA SER A 291 9.60 -0.52 11.52
C SER A 291 9.79 0.43 12.70
N LEU A 292 9.31 0.03 13.87
CA LEU A 292 9.51 0.77 15.10
C LEU A 292 10.87 0.36 15.67
N GLY A 293 11.89 1.19 15.51
CA GLY A 293 13.14 0.97 16.21
C GLY A 293 12.98 0.95 17.74
N ASN A 294 14.07 0.68 18.45
CA ASN A 294 14.16 0.87 19.90
C ASN A 294 15.06 2.06 20.29
N GLY A 295 15.34 2.96 19.34
CA GLY A 295 16.29 4.07 19.49
C GLY A 295 17.75 3.70 19.14
N GLU A 296 18.16 2.45 19.33
CA GLU A 296 19.50 1.95 18.97
C GLU A 296 19.50 1.17 17.65
N THR A 297 18.43 0.43 17.39
CA THR A 297 18.21 -0.35 16.17
C THR A 297 17.09 0.27 15.35
N LEU A 298 17.31 0.37 14.03
CA LEU A 298 16.32 0.96 13.12
C LEU A 298 15.10 0.06 12.90
N SER A 299 15.24 -1.25 13.14
CA SER A 299 14.15 -2.22 12.97
C SER A 299 13.95 -3.08 14.21
N LEU A 300 12.73 -3.08 14.75
CA LEU A 300 12.36 -3.92 15.89
C LEU A 300 12.59 -5.40 15.60
N SER A 301 12.22 -5.80 14.38
CA SER A 301 12.28 -7.18 13.91
C SER A 301 13.69 -7.78 13.97
N ALA A 302 14.73 -6.95 14.01
CA ALA A 302 16.11 -7.41 14.19
C ALA A 302 16.35 -8.05 15.58
N LEU A 303 15.63 -7.56 16.60
CA LEU A 303 15.72 -8.00 17.99
C LEU A 303 14.87 -9.24 18.29
N PHE A 304 13.98 -9.63 17.38
CA PHE A 304 13.13 -10.79 17.57
C PHE A 304 13.91 -12.09 17.60
N THR A 305 13.33 -13.09 18.26
CA THR A 305 13.78 -14.48 18.19
C THR A 305 13.74 -15.01 16.75
N ASP A 306 14.42 -16.12 16.50
CA ASP A 306 14.39 -16.78 15.18
C ASP A 306 12.95 -17.14 14.77
N PHE A 307 12.12 -17.53 15.74
CA PHE A 307 10.70 -17.76 15.52
C PHE A 307 9.98 -16.47 15.10
N GLY A 308 10.20 -15.36 15.80
CA GLY A 308 9.61 -14.07 15.46
C GLY A 308 10.02 -13.56 14.07
N LYS A 309 11.28 -13.76 13.68
CA LYS A 309 11.76 -13.44 12.32
C LYS A 309 11.07 -14.29 11.25
N VAL A 310 10.87 -15.59 11.49
CA VAL A 310 10.10 -16.46 10.59
C VAL A 310 8.66 -15.98 10.45
N MET A 311 8.02 -15.58 11.55
CA MET A 311 6.66 -15.03 11.54
C MET A 311 6.57 -13.75 10.70
N ILE A 312 7.55 -12.84 10.80
CA ILE A 312 7.61 -11.63 9.97
C ILE A 312 7.81 -11.99 8.50
N MET A 313 8.71 -12.92 8.16
CA MET A 313 8.91 -13.39 6.78
C MET A 313 7.63 -13.99 6.19
N LEU A 314 6.90 -14.82 6.96
CA LEU A 314 5.61 -15.36 6.55
C LEU A 314 4.56 -14.26 6.35
N SER A 315 4.52 -13.27 7.25
CA SER A 315 3.62 -12.11 7.15
C SER A 315 3.85 -11.32 5.86
N MET A 316 5.12 -11.07 5.50
CA MET A 316 5.49 -10.41 4.24
C MET A 316 5.06 -11.21 3.02
N LEU A 317 5.26 -12.54 3.06
CA LEU A 317 4.90 -13.44 1.97
C LEU A 317 3.38 -13.46 1.74
N LEU A 318 2.61 -13.58 2.82
CA LEU A 318 1.15 -13.55 2.79
C LEU A 318 0.62 -12.18 2.33
N GLY A 319 1.29 -11.10 2.75
CA GLY A 319 1.03 -9.75 2.28
C GLY A 319 1.21 -9.59 0.76
N ARG A 320 2.25 -10.22 0.19
CA ARG A 320 2.56 -10.13 -1.26
C ARG A 320 1.58 -10.90 -2.12
N PHE A 321 1.34 -12.14 -1.76
CA PHE A 321 0.46 -13.03 -2.50
C PHE A 321 -1.02 -12.70 -2.28
N GLY A 322 -1.30 -11.96 -1.22
CA GLY A 322 -2.63 -11.55 -0.82
C GLY A 322 -3.45 -12.72 -0.26
N PRO A 323 -4.59 -12.40 0.38
CA PRO A 323 -5.49 -13.41 0.95
C PRO A 323 -6.09 -14.38 -0.10
N LEU A 324 -6.00 -14.04 -1.39
CA LEU A 324 -6.53 -14.80 -2.52
C LEU A 324 -5.80 -16.12 -2.74
N MET A 325 -4.46 -16.17 -2.55
CA MET A 325 -3.71 -17.41 -2.70
C MET A 325 -4.09 -18.41 -1.61
N ILE A 326 -4.26 -17.97 -0.36
CA ILE A 326 -4.76 -18.85 0.72
C ILE A 326 -6.14 -19.39 0.38
N GLY A 327 -7.06 -18.54 -0.11
CA GLY A 327 -8.41 -18.97 -0.50
C GLY A 327 -8.43 -19.94 -1.68
N LEU A 328 -7.60 -19.73 -2.71
CA LEU A 328 -7.51 -20.58 -3.89
C LEU A 328 -6.87 -21.95 -3.60
N PHE A 329 -5.87 -22.02 -2.73
CA PHE A 329 -5.25 -23.29 -2.34
C PHE A 329 -6.06 -24.06 -1.29
N ALA A 330 -6.77 -23.37 -0.39
CA ALA A 330 -7.52 -24.01 0.69
C ALA A 330 -8.95 -24.42 0.27
N VAL A 331 -9.58 -23.72 -0.67
CA VAL A 331 -10.96 -23.99 -1.08
C VAL A 331 -10.96 -24.91 -2.30
N LYS A 332 -11.22 -26.21 -2.07
CA LYS A 332 -11.67 -27.12 -3.13
C LYS A 332 -12.79 -26.43 -3.91
N THR A 333 -12.63 -26.31 -5.23
CA THR A 333 -13.59 -25.69 -6.14
C THR A 333 -14.99 -26.19 -5.79
N ALA A 334 -15.84 -25.30 -5.27
CA ALA A 334 -17.18 -25.69 -4.84
C ALA A 334 -17.93 -26.19 -6.08
N VAL A 335 -18.25 -27.50 -6.10
CA VAL A 335 -19.09 -28.08 -7.15
C VAL A 335 -20.44 -27.38 -7.07
N SER A 336 -20.84 -26.75 -8.19
CA SER A 336 -22.14 -26.09 -8.30
C SER A 336 -23.23 -27.10 -7.92
N LYS A 337 -23.92 -26.86 -6.79
CA LYS A 337 -25.01 -27.70 -6.35
C LYS A 337 -26.26 -27.34 -7.17
N PRO A 338 -26.92 -28.31 -7.84
CA PRO A 338 -28.13 -28.05 -8.61
C PRO A 338 -29.36 -27.75 -7.74
N TYR A 339 -29.22 -27.86 -6.41
CA TYR A 339 -30.27 -27.59 -5.43
C TYR A 339 -29.82 -26.50 -4.44
N ARG A 340 -30.79 -25.77 -3.87
CA ARG A 340 -30.57 -24.77 -2.82
C ARG A 340 -31.28 -25.21 -1.55
N TYR A 341 -30.64 -25.01 -0.40
CA TYR A 341 -31.29 -25.22 0.89
C TYR A 341 -32.34 -24.13 1.18
N ALA A 342 -33.32 -24.46 2.03
CA ALA A 342 -34.32 -23.50 2.48
C ALA A 342 -33.64 -22.31 3.20
N LYS A 343 -34.20 -21.11 3.05
CA LYS A 343 -33.70 -19.91 3.73
C LYS A 343 -33.91 -20.05 5.24
N ALA A 344 -32.83 -20.06 6.01
CA ALA A 344 -32.90 -19.95 7.46
C ALA A 344 -33.11 -18.49 7.87
N ARG A 345 -34.00 -18.25 8.83
CA ARG A 345 -34.09 -16.94 9.52
C ARG A 345 -33.11 -16.98 10.68
N VAL A 346 -32.02 -16.23 10.56
CA VAL A 346 -31.06 -16.00 11.65
C VAL A 346 -31.22 -14.55 12.07
N ILE A 347 -31.44 -14.32 13.36
CA ILE A 347 -31.58 -12.98 13.92
C ILE A 347 -30.17 -12.39 14.06
N ILE A 348 -29.98 -11.21 13.50
CA ILE A 348 -28.76 -10.38 13.65
C ILE A 348 -29.21 -9.09 14.33
N GLY A 349 -28.37 -8.54 15.22
CA GLY A 349 -28.67 -7.36 16.03
C GLY A 349 -28.76 -6.05 15.26
#